data_AF-A0A1Q7F7P9-F1
#
_entry.id   AF-A0A1Q7F7P9-F1
#
_cell.length_a   1.000
_cell.length_b   1.000
_cell.length_c   1.000
_cell.angle_alpha   90.00
_cell.angle_beta   90.00
_cell.angle_gamma   90.00
#
_symmetry.space_group_name_H-M   'P 1'
#
loop_
_entity.id
_entity.type
_entity.pdbx_description
1 polymer ?
#
loop_
_entity_poly.entity_id
_entity_poly.type
_entity_poly.pdbx_seq_one_letter_code
_entity_poly.pdbx_strand_id
1 'polypeptide(L)'
;MSDKEAEEVRKQFSDQIEGIDQNGIFLNNIRIAGFMFIPAFGVAFGIFAGFATGSVFSALANSSPMLSGVPPLAILITPFGIMEVVAYGLMMSRSGMLIVRLVKDRPWQAGSMRHFLEGSLVPAFIELGIAAGVLFAAAVIEWYMIEQLGGLDKSIIPV
;
A
#
# COMPACT_ATOMS: atom_id res chain seq x y z
N MET A 1 -10.41 -9.63 -15.98
CA MET A 1 -9.08 -10.23 -15.79
C MET A 1 -9.15 -11.65 -16.31
N SER A 2 -8.13 -12.07 -17.04
CA SER A 2 -7.91 -13.47 -17.42
C SER A 2 -7.41 -14.24 -16.20
N ASP A 3 -7.77 -15.52 -16.04
CA ASP A 3 -7.30 -16.36 -14.93
C ASP A 3 -5.77 -16.39 -14.82
N LYS A 4 -5.06 -16.23 -15.95
CA LYS A 4 -3.60 -16.14 -16.00
C LYS A 4 -3.05 -14.87 -15.36
N GLU A 5 -3.74 -13.74 -15.50
CA GLU A 5 -3.35 -12.47 -14.85
C GLU A 5 -3.60 -12.55 -13.34
N ALA A 6 -4.69 -13.21 -12.92
CA ALA A 6 -4.96 -13.45 -11.51
C ALA A 6 -3.91 -14.38 -10.89
N GLU A 7 -3.41 -15.36 -11.63
CA GLU A 7 -2.39 -16.30 -11.17
C GLU A 7 -0.98 -15.68 -11.14
N GLU A 8 -0.64 -14.82 -12.11
CA GLU A 8 0.59 -14.01 -12.07
C GLU A 8 0.57 -13.00 -10.91
N VAL A 9 -0.55 -12.31 -10.70
CA VAL A 9 -0.70 -11.40 -9.56
C VAL A 9 -0.65 -12.19 -8.25
N ARG A 10 -1.31 -13.35 -8.15
CA ARG A 10 -1.20 -14.26 -7.00
C ARG A 10 0.24 -14.70 -6.74
N LYS A 11 1.00 -15.00 -7.79
CA LYS A 11 2.41 -15.40 -7.67
C LYS A 11 3.29 -14.22 -7.23
N GLN A 12 3.06 -13.02 -7.78
CA GLN A 12 3.73 -11.79 -7.34
C GLN A 12 3.38 -11.40 -5.89
N PHE A 13 2.16 -11.69 -5.44
CA PHE A 13 1.78 -11.56 -4.04
C PHE A 13 2.45 -12.65 -3.19
N SER A 14 2.42 -13.92 -3.60
CA SER A 14 3.05 -15.04 -2.87
C SER A 14 4.56 -14.85 -2.67
N ASP A 15 5.27 -14.47 -3.74
CA ASP A 15 6.71 -14.18 -3.71
C ASP A 15 7.04 -12.93 -2.87
N GLN A 16 6.07 -12.01 -2.70
CA GLN A 16 6.21 -10.88 -1.78
C GLN A 16 6.05 -11.30 -0.31
N ILE A 17 5.32 -12.38 0.00
CA ILE A 17 5.00 -12.82 1.38
C ILE A 17 5.99 -13.87 1.90
N GLU A 18 6.82 -14.47 1.03
CA GLU A 18 7.83 -15.47 1.42
C GLU A 18 9.04 -14.82 2.11
N GLY A 19 9.16 -15.03 3.42
CA GLY A 19 10.39 -14.73 4.18
C GLY A 19 10.52 -13.31 4.73
N ILE A 20 9.42 -12.60 4.96
CA ILE A 20 9.49 -11.21 5.40
C ILE A 20 9.66 -11.08 6.93
N ASP A 21 10.80 -10.53 7.40
CA ASP A 21 10.91 -9.93 8.75
C ASP A 21 10.12 -8.60 8.81
N GLN A 22 9.75 -8.11 9.99
CA GLN A 22 9.18 -6.77 10.20
C GLN A 22 9.73 -5.67 9.26
N ASN A 23 11.05 -5.63 9.04
CA ASN A 23 11.70 -4.69 8.13
C ASN A 23 11.29 -4.86 6.67
N GLY A 24 11.10 -6.10 6.21
CA GLY A 24 10.64 -6.34 4.84
C GLY A 24 9.19 -5.91 4.65
N ILE A 25 8.34 -6.06 5.67
CA ILE A 25 6.92 -5.62 5.63
C ILE A 25 6.90 -4.10 5.50
N PHE A 26 7.66 -3.44 6.36
CA PHE A 26 7.83 -2.00 6.33
C PHE A 26 8.38 -1.48 4.99
N LEU A 27 9.46 -2.09 4.48
CA LEU A 27 10.06 -1.70 3.21
C LEU A 27 9.12 -1.89 2.03
N ASN A 28 8.30 -2.95 2.04
CA ASN A 28 7.29 -3.16 1.01
C ASN A 28 6.25 -2.03 1.01
N ASN A 29 5.69 -1.73 2.19
CA ASN A 29 4.70 -0.69 2.36
C ASN A 29 5.23 0.70 2.03
N ILE A 30 6.48 1.00 2.40
CA ILE A 30 7.16 2.25 2.02
C ILE A 30 7.36 2.36 0.51
N ARG A 31 7.73 1.27 -0.17
CA ARG A 31 7.88 1.28 -1.64
C ARG A 31 6.54 1.59 -2.30
N ILE A 32 5.46 0.94 -1.88
CA ILE A 32 4.11 1.19 -2.39
C ILE A 32 3.69 2.64 -2.14
N ALA A 33 3.86 3.13 -0.90
CA ALA A 33 3.57 4.51 -0.54
C ALA A 33 4.40 5.52 -1.36
N GLY A 34 5.67 5.18 -1.64
CA GLY A 34 6.56 5.96 -2.50
C GLY A 34 6.03 6.08 -3.93
N PHE A 35 5.53 5.00 -4.53
CA PHE A 35 4.88 5.05 -5.84
C PHE A 35 3.60 5.90 -5.81
N MET A 36 2.79 5.78 -4.76
CA MET A 36 1.57 6.58 -4.59
C MET A 36 1.84 8.07 -4.36
N PHE A 37 3.04 8.42 -3.89
CA PHE A 37 3.45 9.81 -3.72
C PHE A 37 3.80 10.52 -5.03
N ILE A 38 4.18 9.77 -6.08
CA ILE A 38 4.58 10.36 -7.37
C ILE A 38 3.40 11.13 -7.96
N PRO A 39 3.54 12.45 -8.26
CA PRO A 39 2.47 13.22 -8.87
C PRO A 39 2.00 12.61 -10.20
N ALA A 40 0.69 12.64 -10.45
CA ALA A 40 -0.03 12.07 -11.60
C ALA A 40 -0.04 10.54 -11.64
N PHE A 41 1.12 9.91 -11.45
CA PHE A 41 1.25 8.46 -11.42
C PHE A 41 0.55 7.85 -10.20
N GLY A 42 0.74 8.43 -9.02
CA GLY A 42 0.26 7.86 -7.75
C GLY A 42 -1.26 7.76 -7.62
N VAL A 43 -1.99 8.75 -8.14
CA VAL A 43 -3.48 8.73 -8.15
C VAL A 43 -3.99 7.66 -9.12
N ALA A 44 -3.45 7.62 -10.34
CA ALA A 44 -3.84 6.62 -11.34
C ALA A 44 -3.49 5.20 -10.88
N PHE A 45 -2.28 5.03 -10.34
CA PHE A 45 -1.79 3.77 -9.81
C PHE A 45 -2.61 3.31 -8.60
N GLY A 46 -2.95 4.20 -7.67
CA GLY A 46 -3.75 3.86 -6.49
C GLY A 46 -5.17 3.40 -6.86
N ILE A 47 -5.82 4.07 -7.80
CA ILE A 47 -7.14 3.67 -8.31
C ILE A 47 -7.06 2.31 -9.02
N PHE A 48 -6.05 2.13 -9.90
CA PHE A 48 -5.83 0.87 -10.60
C PHE A 48 -5.55 -0.29 -9.64
N ALA A 49 -4.66 -0.08 -8.67
CA ALA A 49 -4.29 -1.07 -7.66
C ALA A 49 -5.50 -1.48 -6.82
N GLY A 50 -6.33 -0.54 -6.37
CA GLY A 50 -7.56 -0.85 -5.64
C GLY A 50 -8.54 -1.70 -6.45
N PHE A 51 -8.76 -1.36 -7.73
CA PHE A 51 -9.66 -2.12 -8.61
C PHE A 51 -9.13 -3.52 -8.95
N ALA A 52 -7.84 -3.62 -9.28
CA ALA A 52 -7.18 -4.88 -9.60
C ALA A 52 -7.18 -5.81 -8.39
N THR A 53 -6.83 -5.28 -7.21
CA THR A 53 -6.80 -6.04 -5.96
C THR A 53 -8.18 -6.57 -5.60
N GLY A 54 -9.23 -5.74 -5.65
CA GLY A 54 -10.62 -6.19 -5.42
C GLY A 54 -11.08 -7.27 -6.41
N SER A 55 -10.66 -7.18 -7.68
CA SER A 55 -10.99 -8.16 -8.72
C SER A 55 -10.29 -9.50 -8.48
N VAL A 56 -9.00 -9.50 -8.15
CA VAL A 56 -8.21 -10.71 -7.83
C VAL A 56 -8.77 -11.40 -6.59
N PHE A 57 -9.05 -10.61 -5.56
CA PHE A 57 -9.61 -11.11 -4.33
C PHE A 57 -11.01 -11.72 -4.51
N SER A 58 -11.86 -11.11 -5.34
CA SER A 58 -13.16 -11.68 -5.70
C SER A 58 -13.02 -13.01 -6.45
N ALA A 59 -12.05 -13.11 -7.36
CA ALA A 59 -11.75 -14.37 -8.05
C ALA A 59 -11.26 -15.46 -7.08
N LEU A 60 -10.35 -15.12 -6.16
CA LEU A 60 -9.83 -16.05 -5.14
C LEU A 60 -10.91 -16.56 -4.17
N ALA A 61 -11.81 -15.66 -3.74
CA ALA A 61 -12.94 -16.06 -2.89
C ALA A 61 -13.91 -17.01 -3.59
N ASN A 62 -14.04 -16.89 -4.92
CA ASN A 62 -14.88 -17.79 -5.73
C ASN A 62 -14.19 -19.12 -6.06
N SER A 63 -12.85 -19.17 -6.09
CA SER A 63 -12.08 -20.35 -6.50
C SER A 63 -11.51 -21.19 -5.35
N SER A 64 -11.51 -20.68 -4.11
CA SER A 64 -10.94 -21.38 -2.94
C SER A 64 -12.02 -21.75 -1.91
N PRO A 65 -12.27 -23.05 -1.66
CA PRO A 65 -13.20 -23.52 -0.62
C PRO A 65 -12.80 -23.07 0.80
N MET A 66 -11.51 -22.80 1.05
CA MET A 66 -11.01 -22.37 2.35
C MET A 66 -11.26 -20.87 2.61
N LEU A 67 -11.46 -20.09 1.54
CA LEU A 67 -11.79 -18.67 1.58
C LEU A 67 -13.27 -18.41 1.29
N SER A 68 -14.07 -19.47 1.05
CA SER A 68 -15.50 -19.34 0.79
C SER A 68 -16.19 -18.83 2.06
N GLY A 69 -16.51 -17.54 2.08
CA GLY A 69 -17.19 -16.86 3.20
C GLY A 69 -16.34 -15.87 3.98
N VAL A 70 -15.02 -15.80 3.76
CA VAL A 70 -14.19 -14.70 4.30
C VAL A 70 -14.18 -13.57 3.28
N PRO A 71 -14.76 -12.40 3.61
CA PRO A 71 -14.73 -11.26 2.70
C PRO A 71 -13.26 -10.89 2.45
N PRO A 72 -12.83 -10.74 1.19
CA PRO A 72 -11.44 -10.37 0.94
C PRO A 72 -11.04 -8.99 1.49
N LEU A 73 -12.04 -8.13 1.69
CA LEU A 73 -11.89 -6.83 2.35
C LEU A 73 -11.64 -6.95 3.85
N ALA A 74 -11.75 -8.14 4.46
CA ALA A 74 -11.54 -8.35 5.89
C ALA A 74 -10.12 -7.97 6.33
N ILE A 75 -9.12 -8.08 5.43
CA ILE A 75 -7.76 -7.62 5.72
C ILE A 75 -7.70 -6.11 5.99
N LEU A 76 -8.60 -5.32 5.39
CA LEU A 76 -8.66 -3.87 5.61
C LEU A 76 -9.24 -3.51 6.98
N ILE A 77 -9.84 -4.47 7.69
CA ILE A 77 -10.41 -4.29 9.02
C ILE A 77 -9.37 -4.60 10.10
N THR A 78 -8.24 -5.22 9.74
CA THR A 78 -7.16 -5.46 10.69
C THR A 78 -6.54 -4.13 11.13
N PRO A 79 -5.95 -4.08 12.35
CA PRO A 79 -5.30 -2.85 12.82
C PRO A 79 -4.23 -2.32 11.84
N PHE A 80 -3.39 -3.20 11.30
CA PHE A 80 -2.38 -2.83 10.31
C PHE A 80 -3.01 -2.41 8.97
N GLY A 81 -4.06 -3.09 8.52
CA GLY A 81 -4.76 -2.76 7.27
C GLY A 81 -5.41 -1.37 7.30
N ILE A 82 -6.02 -0.99 8.42
CA ILE A 82 -6.56 0.38 8.60
C ILE A 82 -5.43 1.41 8.52
N MET A 83 -4.30 1.16 9.19
CA MET A 83 -3.15 2.07 9.20
C MET A 83 -2.54 2.23 7.81
N GLU A 84 -2.42 1.15 7.05
CA GLU A 84 -1.96 1.16 5.66
C GLU A 84 -2.90 1.96 4.76
N VAL A 85 -4.21 1.72 4.82
CA VAL A 85 -5.20 2.47 4.03
C VAL A 85 -5.12 3.97 4.33
N VAL A 86 -4.97 4.35 5.61
CA VAL A 86 -4.79 5.75 6.00
C VAL A 86 -3.49 6.32 5.42
N ALA A 87 -2.36 5.61 5.56
CA ALA A 87 -1.08 6.07 5.04
C ALA A 87 -1.10 6.22 3.50
N TYR A 88 -1.63 5.22 2.78
CA TYR A 88 -1.77 5.26 1.33
C TYR A 88 -2.73 6.36 0.87
N GLY A 89 -3.84 6.54 1.57
CA GLY A 89 -4.80 7.63 1.32
C GLY A 89 -4.16 9.01 1.45
N LEU A 90 -3.33 9.22 2.49
CA LEU A 90 -2.54 10.44 2.66
C LEU A 90 -1.58 10.65 1.48
N MET A 91 -0.86 9.61 1.06
CA MET A 91 0.09 9.73 -0.05
C MET A 91 -0.58 10.03 -1.39
N MET A 92 -1.68 9.33 -1.70
CA MET A 92 -2.47 9.57 -2.89
C MET A 92 -3.07 10.98 -2.91
N SER A 93 -3.60 11.44 -1.77
CA SER A 93 -4.15 12.80 -1.62
C SER A 93 -3.09 13.86 -1.90
N ARG A 94 -1.88 13.68 -1.36
CA ARG A 94 -0.76 14.60 -1.58
C ARG A 94 -0.30 14.59 -3.05
N SER A 95 -0.23 13.42 -3.68
CA SER A 95 0.04 13.30 -5.12
C SER A 95 -0.98 14.09 -5.95
N GLY A 96 -2.28 13.96 -5.65
CA GLY A 96 -3.34 14.72 -6.28
C GLY A 96 -3.19 16.24 -6.14
N MET A 97 -2.93 16.72 -4.92
CA MET A 97 -2.71 18.15 -4.65
C MET A 97 -1.48 18.70 -5.37
N LEU A 98 -0.39 17.94 -5.42
CA LEU A 98 0.82 18.35 -6.14
C LEU A 98 0.54 18.53 -7.63
N ILE A 99 -0.27 17.68 -8.27
CA ILE A 99 -0.68 17.84 -9.67
C ILE A 99 -1.46 19.15 -9.86
N VAL A 100 -2.48 19.38 -9.02
CA VAL A 100 -3.34 20.58 -9.14
C VAL A 100 -2.49 21.85 -9.04
N ARG A 101 -1.55 21.89 -8.10
CA ARG A 101 -0.61 23.02 -7.96
C ARG A 101 0.37 23.11 -9.13
N LEU A 102 0.89 21.98 -9.63
CA LEU A 102 1.78 21.96 -10.80
C LEU A 102 1.10 22.57 -12.03
N VAL A 103 -0.18 22.25 -12.25
CA VAL A 103 -0.97 22.75 -13.39
C VAL A 103 -1.37 24.22 -13.20
N LYS A 104 -1.77 24.60 -11.99
CA LYS A 104 -2.30 25.94 -11.68
C LYS A 104 -1.20 27.00 -11.56
N ASP A 105 -0.11 26.68 -10.86
CA ASP A 105 0.92 27.63 -10.51
C ASP A 105 2.00 27.76 -11.60
N ARG A 106 2.00 26.86 -12.59
CA ARG A 106 2.92 26.84 -13.74
C ARG A 106 4.38 27.15 -13.31
N PRO A 107 4.96 26.39 -12.36
CA PRO A 107 6.27 26.71 -11.77
C PRO A 107 7.42 26.74 -12.78
N TRP A 108 7.20 26.20 -13.99
CA TRP A 108 8.12 26.24 -15.13
C TRP A 108 8.24 27.63 -15.79
N GLN A 109 7.33 28.57 -15.51
CA GLN A 109 7.46 29.96 -15.97
C GLN A 109 8.31 30.75 -14.96
N ALA A 110 9.41 31.33 -15.46
CA ALA A 110 10.57 31.82 -14.72
C ALA A 110 10.25 32.58 -13.41
N GLY A 111 10.75 32.06 -12.27
CA GLY A 111 10.78 32.73 -10.96
C GLY A 111 9.93 32.09 -9.85
N SER A 112 8.89 31.32 -10.20
CA SER A 112 7.97 30.72 -9.21
C SER A 112 8.36 29.32 -8.70
N MET A 113 9.41 28.71 -9.27
CA MET A 113 9.90 27.38 -8.84
C MET A 113 10.21 27.35 -7.34
N ARG A 114 10.86 28.39 -6.81
CA ARG A 114 11.21 28.48 -5.38
C ARG A 114 9.96 28.53 -4.48
N HIS A 115 8.94 29.29 -4.87
CA HIS A 115 7.66 29.34 -4.16
C HIS A 115 6.91 28.00 -4.19
N PHE A 116 6.99 27.27 -5.31
CA PHE A 116 6.43 25.94 -5.43
C PHE A 116 7.16 24.92 -4.54
N LEU A 117 8.49 24.93 -4.52
CA LEU A 117 9.32 24.05 -3.68
C LEU A 117 9.04 24.31 -2.19
N GLU A 118 9.09 25.56 -1.74
CA GLU A 118 8.89 25.93 -0.34
C GLU A 118 7.43 25.72 0.10
N GLY A 119 6.45 26.08 -0.74
CA GLY A 119 5.03 26.01 -0.38
C GLY A 119 4.36 24.64 -0.56
N SER A 120 4.93 23.74 -1.37
CA SER A 120 4.30 22.46 -1.72
C SER A 120 5.15 21.23 -1.39
N LEU A 121 6.47 21.26 -1.57
CA LEU A 121 7.30 20.09 -1.29
C LEU A 121 7.61 19.93 0.20
N VAL A 122 7.88 21.01 0.93
CA VAL A 122 8.18 20.91 2.37
C VAL A 122 7.05 20.22 3.15
N PRO A 123 5.77 20.60 3.00
CA PRO A 123 4.66 19.88 3.62
C PRO A 123 4.54 18.43 3.12
N ALA A 124 4.84 18.20 1.84
CA ALA A 124 4.76 16.86 1.25
C ALA A 124 5.80 15.90 1.85
N PHE A 125 7.02 16.37 2.14
CA PHE A 125 8.03 15.57 2.83
C PHE A 125 7.70 15.32 4.30
N ILE A 126 7.10 16.30 4.98
CA ILE A 126 6.62 16.11 6.36
C ILE A 126 5.55 15.01 6.38
N GLU A 127 4.60 15.04 5.45
CA GLU A 127 3.57 14.01 5.35
C GLU A 127 4.10 12.65 4.94
N LEU A 128 5.10 12.60 4.07
CA LEU A 128 5.82 11.37 3.78
C LEU A 128 6.46 10.80 5.04
N GLY A 129 7.04 11.65 5.90
CA GLY A 129 7.60 11.24 7.19
C GLY A 129 6.53 10.72 8.16
N ILE A 130 5.37 11.37 8.23
CA ILE A 130 4.23 10.91 9.05
C ILE A 130 3.72 9.56 8.54
N ALA A 131 3.49 9.43 7.23
CA ALA A 131 3.05 8.19 6.62
C ALA A 131 4.06 7.07 6.85
N ALA A 132 5.36 7.35 6.76
CA ALA A 132 6.40 6.38 7.08
C ALA A 132 6.36 5.93 8.53
N GLY A 133 6.13 6.85 9.48
CA GLY A 133 5.94 6.48 10.89
C GLY A 133 4.72 5.59 11.12
N VAL A 134 3.60 5.90 10.45
CA VAL A 134 2.38 5.07 10.50
C VAL A 134 2.64 3.68 9.91
N LEU A 135 3.28 3.58 8.75
CA LEU A 135 3.59 2.31 8.11
C LEU A 135 4.59 1.47 8.91
N PHE A 136 5.52 2.10 9.62
CA PHE A 136 6.42 1.41 10.52
C PHE A 136 5.64 0.76 11.68
N ALA A 137 4.74 1.52 12.32
CA ALA A 137 3.90 0.99 13.37
C ALA A 137 2.94 -0.11 12.85
N ALA A 138 2.42 0.03 11.64
CA ALA A 138 1.61 -1.00 10.99
C ALA A 138 2.41 -2.30 10.80
N ALA A 139 3.64 -2.21 10.29
CA ALA A 139 4.52 -3.36 10.09
C ALA A 139 4.89 -4.07 11.40
N VAL A 140 5.10 -3.31 12.49
CA VAL A 140 5.31 -3.87 13.83
C VAL A 140 4.08 -4.67 14.27
N ILE A 141 2.88 -4.09 14.14
CA ILE A 141 1.64 -4.73 14.55
C ILE A 141 1.36 -5.98 13.71
N GLU A 142 1.54 -5.90 12.40
CA GLU A 142 1.39 -7.03 11.48
C GLU A 142 2.34 -8.16 11.83
N TRP A 143 3.63 -7.86 12.04
CA TRP A 143 4.61 -8.84 12.48
C TRP A 143 4.19 -9.54 13.77
N TYR A 144 3.78 -8.79 14.80
CA TYR A 144 3.30 -9.37 16.05
C TYR A 144 2.05 -10.24 15.86
N MET A 145 1.12 -9.84 15.01
CA MET A 145 -0.07 -10.63 14.71
C MET A 145 0.30 -11.94 14.01
N ILE A 146 1.19 -11.89 13.01
CA ILE A 146 1.69 -13.08 12.31
C ILE A 146 2.45 -13.99 13.28
N GLU A 147 3.29 -13.45 14.15
CA GLU A 147 4.05 -14.22 15.13
C GLU A 147 3.15 -14.88 16.18
N GLN A 148 2.08 -14.21 16.63
CA GLN A 148 1.10 -14.80 17.55
C GLN A 148 0.23 -15.87 16.87
N LEU A 149 -0.12 -15.68 15.59
CA LEU A 149 -0.91 -16.64 14.81
C LEU A 149 -0.06 -17.85 14.36
N GLY A 150 1.18 -17.64 13.94
CA GLY A 150 2.14 -18.68 13.56
C GLY A 150 2.85 -19.34 14.76
N GLY A 151 2.88 -18.67 15.91
CA GLY A 151 3.37 -19.20 17.18
C GLY A 151 2.40 -20.17 17.86
N LEU A 152 1.13 -20.21 17.43
CA LEU A 152 0.14 -21.21 17.83
C LEU A 152 0.22 -22.51 17.01
N ASP A 153 1.14 -22.61 16.03
CA ASP A 153 1.32 -23.82 15.25
C ASP A 153 2.79 -24.15 14.95
N LYS A 154 3.53 -24.56 15.99
CA LYS A 154 4.76 -25.38 15.83
C LYS A 154 4.52 -26.87 16.11
N SER A 155 3.26 -27.30 16.16
CA SER A 155 2.88 -28.69 16.46
C SER A 155 2.13 -29.39 15.32
N ILE A 156 1.72 -28.69 14.26
CA ILE A 156 0.93 -29.23 13.14
C ILE A 156 1.63 -29.01 11.78
N ILE A 157 2.97 -29.00 11.77
CA ILE A 157 3.73 -29.18 10.53
C ILE A 157 4.73 -30.32 10.77
N PRO A 158 4.44 -31.56 10.33
CA PRO A 158 5.45 -32.60 10.35
C PRO A 158 6.53 -32.24 9.32
N VAL A 159 7.78 -32.36 9.75
CA VAL A 159 9.00 -32.27 8.94
C VAL A 159 8.91 -33.14 7.69
#